data_AF-A0A2K5S7C6-F1
#
_entry.id   AF-A0A2K5S7C6-F1
#
_cell.length_a   1.000
_cell.length_b   1.000
_cell.length_c   1.000
_cell.angle_alpha   90.00
_cell.angle_beta   90.00
_cell.angle_gamma   90.00
#
_symmetry.space_group_name_H-M   'P 1'
#
loop_
_entity.id
_entity.type
_entity.pdbx_description
1 polymer ?
#
loop_
_entity_poly.entity_id
_entity_poly.type
_entity_poly.pdbx_seq_one_letter_code
_entity_poly.pdbx_strand_id
1 'polypeptide(L)'
;MASQKIEAVTKATGFRRRPKKTTYTPGTCELLKVMMKESKLTNIQQRHIMDIMKRGDALPLQCSPTSSQRVLPSKQIASPNYLPPILAARPHLRPASMCQANGAYSREQFKPRATRDLEKEKQRLQNIFATGKDPEERKRKARPGRQEALAPEQDRFEELVKDIQERKEFLADMEALGQGKQYRGIILSEISQKLREMEDIDHKRSEELRKALATT
;
A
#
# COMPACT_ATOMS: atom_id res chain seq x y z
N MET A 1 -66.52 32.53 12.36
CA MET A 1 -66.59 31.66 11.17
C MET A 1 -66.76 32.54 9.93
N ALA A 2 -65.68 32.84 9.20
CA ALA A 2 -65.72 33.21 7.78
C ALA A 2 -64.28 33.24 7.23
N SER A 3 -64.14 32.74 6.00
CA SER A 3 -62.95 32.12 5.45
C SER A 3 -61.91 33.06 4.82
N GLN A 4 -60.72 32.48 4.70
CA GLN A 4 -59.53 32.84 3.93
C GLN A 4 -59.74 33.58 2.60
N LYS A 5 -58.76 34.43 2.25
CA LYS A 5 -58.15 34.41 0.92
C LYS A 5 -56.70 34.90 1.00
N ILE A 6 -55.75 33.98 0.99
CA ILE A 6 -54.32 34.28 0.86
C ILE A 6 -54.00 34.17 -0.63
N GLU A 7 -53.58 35.28 -1.24
CA GLU A 7 -53.11 35.33 -2.62
C GLU A 7 -51.88 34.44 -2.80
N ALA A 8 -51.92 33.61 -3.84
CA ALA A 8 -50.81 32.75 -4.22
C ALA A 8 -49.73 33.58 -4.93
N VAL A 9 -48.59 33.79 -4.26
CA VAL A 9 -47.36 34.28 -4.87
C VAL A 9 -46.84 33.21 -5.82
N THR A 10 -46.88 33.50 -7.13
CA THR A 10 -46.34 32.65 -8.18
C THR A 10 -44.81 32.64 -8.08
N LYS A 11 -44.23 31.45 -7.90
CA LYS A 11 -42.78 31.25 -7.87
C LYS A 11 -42.23 31.43 -9.29
N ALA A 12 -41.41 32.47 -9.48
CA ALA A 12 -40.74 32.74 -10.74
C ALA A 12 -39.80 31.58 -11.13
N THR A 13 -40.07 30.99 -12.29
CA THR A 13 -39.23 30.01 -12.97
C THR A 13 -37.86 30.64 -13.27
N GLY A 14 -36.79 30.09 -12.67
CA GLY A 14 -35.43 30.57 -12.88
C GLY A 14 -35.00 30.47 -14.34
N PHE A 15 -34.82 31.62 -14.99
CA PHE A 15 -34.19 31.73 -16.31
C PHE A 15 -32.72 31.32 -16.19
N ARG A 16 -32.33 30.16 -16.75
CA ARG A 16 -30.91 29.84 -16.93
C ARG A 16 -30.33 30.82 -17.95
N ARG A 17 -29.55 31.79 -17.49
CA ARG A 17 -28.80 32.68 -18.40
C ARG A 17 -27.82 31.84 -19.21
N ARG A 18 -28.03 31.75 -20.52
CA ARG A 18 -27.02 31.19 -21.43
C ARG A 18 -25.82 32.14 -21.45
N PRO A 19 -24.57 31.65 -21.46
CA PRO A 19 -23.42 32.51 -21.67
C PRO A 19 -23.58 33.23 -23.01
N LYS A 20 -23.37 34.55 -23.01
CA LYS A 20 -23.39 35.36 -24.23
C LYS A 20 -22.21 34.92 -25.09
N LYS A 21 -22.48 34.59 -26.35
CA LYS A 21 -21.43 34.34 -27.34
C LYS A 21 -20.83 35.68 -27.75
N THR A 22 -19.51 35.79 -27.72
CA THR A 22 -18.76 36.96 -28.18
C THR A 22 -18.53 36.81 -29.68
N THR A 23 -18.95 37.79 -30.48
CA THR A 23 -18.69 37.80 -31.92
C THR A 23 -17.44 38.64 -32.20
N TYR A 24 -16.39 38.01 -32.73
CA TYR A 24 -15.17 38.69 -33.15
C TYR A 24 -15.31 39.20 -34.58
N THR A 25 -15.00 40.47 -34.82
CA THR A 25 -14.98 41.03 -36.17
C THR A 25 -13.75 40.53 -36.95
N PRO A 26 -13.80 40.46 -38.29
CA PRO A 26 -12.64 40.04 -39.10
C PRO A 26 -11.37 40.84 -38.80
N GLY A 27 -11.50 42.16 -38.65
CA GLY A 27 -10.36 43.03 -38.31
C GLY A 27 -9.76 42.73 -36.93
N THR A 28 -10.57 42.42 -35.92
CA THR A 28 -10.05 42.00 -34.60
C THR A 28 -9.32 40.66 -34.69
N CYS A 29 -9.80 39.75 -35.54
CA CYS A 29 -9.14 38.47 -35.74
C CYS A 29 -7.77 38.60 -36.41
N GLU A 30 -7.63 39.50 -37.37
CA GLU A 30 -6.35 39.79 -38.02
C GLU A 30 -5.37 40.46 -37.07
N LEU A 31 -5.83 41.45 -36.30
CA LEU A 31 -5.01 42.10 -35.28
C LEU A 31 -4.48 41.09 -34.26
N LEU A 32 -5.34 40.21 -33.72
CA LEU A 32 -4.88 39.18 -32.79
C LEU A 32 -3.82 38.26 -33.40
N LYS A 33 -3.96 37.86 -34.67
CA LYS A 33 -2.94 37.04 -35.36
C LYS A 33 -1.59 37.73 -35.45
N VAL A 34 -1.57 39.05 -35.68
CA VAL A 34 -0.33 39.85 -35.70
C VAL A 34 0.28 39.89 -34.29
N MET A 35 -0.52 40.24 -33.28
CA MET A 35 -0.07 40.28 -31.88
C MET A 35 0.48 38.93 -31.40
N MET A 36 -0.14 37.81 -31.79
CA MET A 36 0.32 36.46 -31.44
C MET A 36 1.70 36.14 -32.03
N LYS A 37 1.99 36.62 -33.25
CA LYS A 37 3.29 36.45 -33.91
C LYS A 37 4.36 37.33 -33.27
N GLU A 38 4.03 38.59 -32.98
CA GLU A 38 4.93 39.54 -32.34
C GLU A 38 5.29 39.14 -30.91
N SER A 39 4.32 38.60 -30.17
CA SER A 39 4.49 38.17 -28.77
C SER A 39 5.22 36.83 -28.62
N LYS A 40 5.66 36.20 -29.72
CA LYS A 40 6.34 34.89 -29.74
C LYS A 40 5.62 33.80 -28.92
N LEU A 41 4.28 33.77 -28.97
CA LEU A 41 3.48 32.74 -28.29
C LEU A 41 3.80 31.34 -28.84
N THR A 42 3.74 30.31 -27.98
CA THR A 42 3.96 28.93 -28.44
C THR A 42 2.84 28.50 -29.40
N ASN A 43 3.13 27.58 -30.34
CA ASN A 43 2.14 27.06 -31.28
C ASN A 43 0.88 26.50 -30.58
N ILE A 44 1.03 26.01 -29.35
CA ILE A 44 -0.06 25.50 -28.51
C ILE A 44 -0.94 26.65 -28.04
N GLN A 45 -0.35 27.73 -27.51
CA GLN A 45 -1.07 28.93 -27.09
C GLN A 45 -1.79 29.58 -28.27
N GLN A 46 -1.11 29.62 -29.43
CA GLN A 46 -1.70 30.19 -30.64
C GLN A 46 -2.95 29.42 -31.08
N ARG A 47 -2.87 28.07 -31.08
CA ARG A 47 -4.01 27.21 -31.40
C ARG A 47 -5.16 27.39 -30.42
N HIS A 48 -4.86 27.46 -29.12
CA HIS A 48 -5.87 27.64 -28.07
C HIS A 48 -6.66 28.94 -28.25
N ILE A 49 -5.98 30.06 -28.50
CA ILE A 49 -6.60 31.37 -28.72
C ILE A 49 -7.45 31.37 -30.00
N MET A 50 -6.94 30.82 -31.10
CA MET A 50 -7.71 30.73 -32.35
C MET A 50 -8.98 29.87 -32.19
N ASP A 51 -8.92 28.80 -31.41
CA ASP A 51 -10.08 27.93 -31.18
C ASP A 51 -11.16 28.63 -30.35
N ILE A 52 -10.78 29.43 -29.35
CA ILE A 52 -11.70 30.27 -28.55
C ILE A 52 -12.41 31.29 -29.45
N MET A 53 -11.65 31.95 -30.34
CA MET A 53 -12.21 32.92 -31.29
C MET A 53 -13.22 32.28 -32.25
N LYS A 54 -12.93 31.07 -32.75
CA LYS A 54 -13.85 30.30 -33.60
C LYS A 54 -15.11 29.86 -32.87
N ARG A 55 -15.00 29.52 -31.59
CA ARG A 55 -16.13 29.11 -30.74
C ARG A 55 -17.00 30.30 -30.31
N GLY A 56 -16.46 31.52 -30.35
CA GLY A 56 -17.13 32.73 -29.89
C GLY A 56 -17.18 32.82 -28.36
N ASP A 57 -16.19 32.22 -27.70
CA ASP A 57 -16.01 32.33 -26.24
C ASP A 57 -15.17 33.58 -25.92
N ALA A 58 -15.23 34.08 -24.69
CA ALA A 58 -14.39 35.22 -24.27
C ALA A 58 -12.90 34.84 -24.23
N LEU A 59 -12.01 35.80 -24.50
CA LEU A 59 -10.56 35.57 -24.50
C LEU A 59 -10.07 35.15 -23.10
N PRO A 60 -9.14 34.18 -23.01
CA PRO A 60 -8.65 33.69 -21.73
C PRO A 60 -7.69 34.71 -21.09
N LEU A 61 -7.82 34.93 -19.78
CA LEU A 61 -6.91 35.80 -19.02
C LEU A 61 -5.51 35.17 -18.86
N GLN A 62 -5.42 33.84 -18.93
CA GLN A 62 -4.18 33.10 -18.79
C GLN A 62 -4.15 31.93 -19.77
N CYS A 63 -3.06 31.80 -20.53
CA CYS A 63 -2.81 30.64 -21.39
C CYS A 63 -1.66 29.82 -20.80
N SER A 64 -1.88 28.53 -20.55
CA SER A 64 -0.81 27.65 -20.07
C SER A 64 0.23 27.40 -21.16
N PRO A 65 1.52 27.24 -20.80
CA PRO A 65 2.61 27.06 -21.77
C PRO A 65 2.58 25.69 -22.46
N THR A 66 1.92 24.69 -21.85
CA THR A 66 1.83 23.32 -22.40
C THR A 66 0.38 22.82 -22.37
N SER A 67 -0.02 22.05 -23.40
CA SER A 67 -1.37 21.50 -23.53
C SER A 67 -1.73 20.52 -22.40
N SER A 68 -0.73 19.90 -21.75
CA SER A 68 -0.94 18.98 -20.64
C SER A 68 -1.11 19.71 -19.30
N GLN A 69 -0.61 20.94 -19.20
CA GLN A 69 -0.84 21.81 -18.06
C GLN A 69 -2.23 22.43 -18.21
N ARG A 70 -3.27 21.59 -18.09
CA ARG A 70 -4.55 22.07 -17.63
C ARG A 70 -4.27 22.68 -16.27
N VAL A 71 -4.30 24.01 -16.18
CA VAL A 71 -4.53 24.68 -14.90
C VAL A 71 -5.89 24.14 -14.48
N LEU A 72 -5.87 23.06 -13.71
CA LEU A 72 -7.01 22.70 -12.88
C LEU A 72 -7.39 24.03 -12.24
N PRO A 73 -8.65 24.50 -12.32
CA PRO A 73 -9.04 25.61 -11.49
C PRO A 73 -8.50 25.25 -10.12
N SER A 74 -7.64 26.11 -9.56
CA SER A 74 -7.13 25.93 -8.20
C SER A 74 -8.33 25.42 -7.43
N LYS A 75 -8.21 24.26 -6.77
CA LYS A 75 -9.22 23.83 -5.82
C LYS A 75 -9.27 24.98 -4.82
N GLN A 76 -10.07 26.00 -5.11
CA GLN A 76 -10.95 26.59 -4.14
C GLN A 76 -11.56 25.33 -3.57
N ILE A 77 -11.02 24.93 -2.42
CA ILE A 77 -11.71 24.07 -1.49
C ILE A 77 -12.98 24.89 -1.26
N ALA A 78 -13.99 24.64 -2.11
CA ALA A 78 -15.30 25.17 -1.88
C ALA A 78 -15.57 24.72 -0.47
N SER A 79 -15.78 25.68 0.44
CA SER A 79 -16.25 25.36 1.77
C SER A 79 -17.33 24.30 1.58
N PRO A 80 -17.25 23.15 2.26
CA PRO A 80 -18.22 22.08 2.05
C PRO A 80 -19.59 22.73 2.17
N ASN A 81 -20.32 22.77 1.05
CA ASN A 81 -21.69 23.20 1.05
C ASN A 81 -22.41 22.12 1.86
N TYR A 82 -22.48 22.30 3.17
CA TYR A 82 -23.28 21.50 4.08
C TYR A 82 -24.73 21.78 3.73
N LEU A 83 -25.22 21.11 2.68
CA LEU A 83 -26.64 21.02 2.48
C LEU A 83 -27.20 20.26 3.69
N PRO A 84 -28.24 20.78 4.36
CA PRO A 84 -28.86 20.08 5.47
C PRO A 84 -29.28 18.68 4.99
N PRO A 85 -29.09 17.62 5.79
CA PRO A 85 -29.37 16.21 5.41
C PRO A 85 -30.76 15.97 4.80
N ILE A 86 -31.69 16.88 5.08
CA ILE A 86 -33.09 16.87 4.64
C ILE A 86 -33.22 17.03 3.12
N LEU A 87 -32.24 17.63 2.44
CA LEU A 87 -32.22 17.79 0.97
C LEU A 87 -31.46 16.68 0.23
N ALA A 88 -30.94 15.68 0.95
CA ALA A 88 -30.29 14.53 0.31
C ALA A 88 -31.36 13.71 -0.43
N ALA A 89 -31.34 13.79 -1.76
CA ALA A 89 -32.41 13.28 -2.61
C ALA A 89 -32.70 11.77 -2.48
N ARG A 90 -31.87 10.99 -1.78
CA ARG A 90 -32.02 9.53 -1.63
C ARG A 90 -31.37 9.01 -0.32
N PRO A 91 -32.08 9.07 0.83
CA PRO A 91 -31.54 8.59 2.12
C PRO A 91 -31.26 7.07 2.16
N HIS A 92 -31.83 6.30 1.23
CA HIS A 92 -31.63 4.85 1.13
C HIS A 92 -30.44 4.44 0.26
N LEU A 93 -29.76 5.38 -0.42
CA LEU A 93 -28.57 5.06 -1.20
C LEU A 93 -27.32 5.33 -0.38
N ARG A 94 -26.35 4.41 -0.47
CA ARG A 94 -25.05 4.62 0.16
C ARG A 94 -24.30 5.76 -0.56
N PRO A 95 -23.65 6.66 0.19
CA PRO A 95 -22.83 7.71 -0.41
C PRO A 95 -21.63 7.12 -1.16
N ALA A 96 -21.18 7.82 -2.20
CA ALA A 96 -20.11 7.35 -3.07
C ALA A 96 -18.81 7.00 -2.32
N SER A 97 -18.49 7.74 -1.26
CA SER A 97 -17.34 7.47 -0.38
C SER A 97 -17.43 6.10 0.29
N MET A 98 -18.61 5.71 0.80
CA MET A 98 -18.82 4.39 1.41
C MET A 98 -18.71 3.27 0.38
N CYS A 99 -19.21 3.49 -0.84
CA CYS A 99 -19.10 2.50 -1.92
C CYS A 99 -17.64 2.30 -2.36
N GLN A 100 -16.83 3.37 -2.34
CA GLN A 100 -15.41 3.32 -2.70
C GLN A 100 -14.53 2.78 -1.57
N ALA A 101 -14.88 3.03 -0.30
CA ALA A 101 -14.09 2.63 0.87
C ALA A 101 -13.82 1.12 0.95
N ASN A 102 -14.75 0.29 0.46
CA ASN A 102 -14.61 -1.17 0.50
C ASN A 102 -13.65 -1.73 -0.55
N GLY A 103 -12.99 -0.88 -1.35
CA GLY A 103 -12.06 -1.32 -2.40
C GLY A 103 -12.72 -2.09 -3.54
N ALA A 104 -14.06 -2.12 -3.60
CA ALA A 104 -14.82 -2.90 -4.58
C ALA A 104 -14.59 -2.47 -6.04
N TYR A 105 -14.11 -1.24 -6.25
CA TYR A 105 -13.77 -0.69 -7.55
C TYR A 105 -12.30 -0.88 -7.92
N SER A 106 -11.48 -1.38 -6.99
CA SER A 106 -10.07 -1.69 -7.25
C SER A 106 -9.98 -3.01 -8.00
N ARG A 107 -9.26 -3.02 -9.12
CA ARG A 107 -9.03 -4.24 -9.90
C ARG A 107 -8.14 -5.21 -9.10
N GLU A 108 -8.57 -6.46 -8.94
CA GLU A 108 -7.75 -7.50 -8.33
C GLU A 108 -6.43 -7.64 -9.07
N GLN A 109 -5.34 -7.55 -8.32
CA GLN A 109 -4.00 -7.73 -8.87
C GLN A 109 -3.74 -9.21 -9.06
N PHE A 110 -3.25 -9.58 -10.25
CA PHE A 110 -2.81 -10.94 -10.51
C PHE A 110 -1.68 -11.32 -9.55
N LYS A 111 -1.94 -12.29 -8.69
CA LYS A 111 -0.92 -12.89 -7.83
C LYS A 111 -0.54 -14.24 -8.43
N PRO A 112 0.66 -14.39 -9.01
CA PRO A 112 1.10 -15.70 -9.50
C PRO A 112 1.09 -16.65 -8.30
N ARG A 113 0.25 -17.68 -8.38
CA ARG A 113 0.27 -18.77 -7.42
C ARG A 113 1.46 -19.66 -7.76
N ALA A 114 2.17 -20.16 -6.76
CA ALA A 114 3.14 -21.22 -6.97
C ALA A 114 2.46 -22.35 -7.76
N THR A 115 2.94 -22.60 -8.98
CA THR A 115 2.39 -23.63 -9.86
C THR A 115 2.55 -24.95 -9.14
N ARG A 116 1.43 -25.65 -8.89
CA ARG A 116 1.48 -27.01 -8.39
C ARG A 116 2.06 -27.91 -9.48
N ASP A 117 2.86 -28.89 -9.12
CA ASP A 117 3.39 -29.87 -10.07
C ASP A 117 2.24 -30.59 -10.79
N LEU A 118 2.05 -30.29 -12.08
CA LEU A 118 0.93 -30.79 -12.87
C LEU A 118 0.92 -32.32 -12.96
N GLU A 119 2.10 -32.94 -13.00
CA GLU A 119 2.27 -34.40 -13.03
C GLU A 119 1.78 -35.04 -11.72
N LYS A 120 2.08 -34.44 -10.57
CA LYS A 120 1.62 -34.93 -9.27
C LYS A 120 0.10 -34.81 -9.14
N GLU A 121 -0.49 -33.71 -9.63
CA GLU A 121 -1.95 -33.54 -9.61
C GLU A 121 -2.64 -34.52 -10.58
N LYS A 122 -2.06 -34.77 -11.75
CA LYS A 122 -2.56 -35.79 -12.69
C LYS A 122 -2.55 -37.18 -12.05
N GLN A 123 -1.45 -37.57 -11.39
CA GLN A 123 -1.36 -38.83 -10.67
C GLN A 123 -2.36 -38.90 -9.51
N ARG A 124 -2.52 -37.83 -8.73
CA ARG A 124 -3.51 -37.75 -7.65
C ARG A 124 -4.93 -37.97 -8.18
N LEU A 125 -5.30 -37.31 -9.28
CA LEU A 125 -6.62 -37.46 -9.90
C LEU A 125 -6.82 -38.85 -10.52
N GLN A 126 -5.79 -39.43 -11.14
CA GLN A 126 -5.83 -40.82 -11.61
C GLN A 126 -6.10 -41.79 -10.45
N ASN A 127 -5.42 -41.61 -9.32
CA ASN A 127 -5.64 -42.43 -8.12
C ASN A 127 -7.05 -42.25 -7.56
N ILE A 128 -7.57 -41.02 -7.54
CA ILE A 128 -8.95 -40.72 -7.11
C ILE A 128 -9.96 -41.39 -8.04
N PHE A 129 -9.80 -41.32 -9.35
CA PHE A 129 -10.73 -41.95 -10.29
C PHE A 129 -10.64 -43.48 -10.29
N ALA A 130 -9.44 -44.04 -10.10
CA ALA A 130 -9.26 -45.49 -10.05
C ALA A 130 -9.74 -46.10 -8.72
N THR A 131 -9.46 -45.44 -7.59
CA THR A 131 -9.66 -46.03 -6.25
C THR A 131 -10.71 -45.33 -5.39
N GLY A 132 -11.26 -44.19 -5.86
CA GLY A 132 -12.26 -43.39 -5.16
C GLY A 132 -11.74 -42.65 -3.91
N LYS A 133 -10.43 -42.69 -3.61
CA LYS A 133 -9.84 -42.14 -2.38
C LYS A 133 -8.59 -41.32 -2.70
N ASP A 134 -8.49 -40.13 -2.09
CA ASP A 134 -7.31 -39.28 -2.24
C ASP A 134 -6.18 -39.77 -1.31
N PRO A 135 -4.99 -40.13 -1.84
CA PRO A 135 -3.86 -40.55 -1.01
C PRO A 135 -3.38 -39.45 -0.05
N GLU A 136 -3.55 -38.17 -0.39
CA GLU A 136 -3.16 -37.06 0.50
C GLU A 136 -4.14 -36.90 1.68
N GLU A 137 -5.41 -37.27 1.53
CA GLU A 137 -6.35 -37.31 2.66
C GLU A 137 -5.99 -38.39 3.69
N ARG A 138 -5.39 -39.50 3.24
CA ARG A 138 -4.90 -40.54 4.16
C ARG A 138 -3.74 -40.04 5.03
N LYS A 139 -2.92 -39.13 4.50
CA LYS A 139 -1.84 -38.46 5.25
C LYS A 139 -2.35 -37.36 6.19
N ARG A 140 -3.59 -36.89 6.02
CA ARG A 140 -4.25 -35.96 6.95
C ARG A 140 -4.86 -36.63 8.17
N LYS A 141 -4.63 -37.93 8.38
CA LYS A 141 -4.92 -38.56 9.68
C LYS A 141 -4.09 -37.86 10.75
N ALA A 142 -4.81 -37.23 11.68
CA ALA A 142 -4.39 -36.52 12.88
C ALA A 142 -2.95 -35.96 12.84
N ARG A 143 -2.81 -34.63 12.88
CA ARG A 143 -1.60 -34.06 13.51
C ARG A 143 -1.39 -34.85 14.81
N PRO A 144 -0.29 -35.58 15.00
CA PRO A 144 0.15 -35.87 16.35
C PRO A 144 0.21 -34.49 16.97
N GLY A 145 -0.67 -34.23 17.95
CA GLY A 145 -0.73 -32.94 18.62
C GLY A 145 0.70 -32.58 18.93
N ARG A 146 1.14 -31.40 18.49
CA ARG A 146 2.48 -30.83 18.63
C ARG A 146 3.16 -31.47 19.83
N GLN A 147 3.82 -32.60 19.60
CA GLN A 147 4.89 -33.02 20.44
C GLN A 147 5.91 -32.00 19.97
N GLU A 148 5.94 -30.85 20.66
CA GLU A 148 7.22 -30.48 21.25
C GLU A 148 7.68 -31.79 21.88
N ALA A 149 8.39 -32.61 21.09
CA ALA A 149 9.45 -33.40 21.67
C ALA A 149 10.13 -32.35 22.52
N LEU A 150 9.97 -32.48 23.84
CA LEU A 150 10.82 -31.79 24.80
C LEU A 150 12.19 -32.04 24.20
N ALA A 151 12.71 -31.03 23.50
CA ALA A 151 14.06 -31.12 22.98
C ALA A 151 14.85 -31.53 24.21
N PRO A 152 15.69 -32.58 24.10
CA PRO A 152 16.47 -33.04 25.25
C PRO A 152 17.00 -31.78 25.90
N GLU A 153 16.61 -31.54 27.17
CA GLU A 153 16.79 -30.26 27.85
C GLU A 153 18.22 -29.85 27.59
N GLN A 154 18.41 -28.95 26.63
CA GLN A 154 19.69 -28.88 25.94
C GLN A 154 20.62 -28.34 26.99
N ASP A 155 21.60 -29.16 27.38
CA ASP A 155 22.38 -28.85 28.56
C ASP A 155 22.95 -27.45 28.37
N ARG A 156 22.73 -26.53 29.33
CA ARG A 156 23.14 -25.13 29.20
C ARG A 156 24.63 -25.03 28.80
N PHE A 157 25.44 -26.01 29.20
CA PHE A 157 26.82 -26.15 28.76
C PHE A 157 26.95 -26.35 27.24
N GLU A 158 26.18 -27.26 26.63
CA GLU A 158 26.14 -27.49 25.18
C GLU A 158 25.61 -26.28 24.42
N GLU A 159 24.60 -25.60 24.96
CA GLU A 159 24.09 -24.35 24.39
C GLU A 159 25.22 -23.31 24.30
N LEU A 160 25.94 -23.07 25.40
CA LEU A 160 27.08 -22.12 25.44
C LEU A 160 28.18 -22.48 24.44
N VAL A 161 28.48 -23.76 24.25
CA VAL A 161 29.47 -24.21 23.25
C VAL A 161 29.02 -23.85 21.84
N LYS A 162 27.75 -24.13 21.50
CA LYS A 162 27.16 -23.77 20.20
C LYS A 162 27.19 -22.25 20.00
N ASP A 163 26.83 -21.52 21.04
CA ASP A 163 26.79 -20.08 21.08
C ASP A 163 28.17 -19.43 20.90
N ILE A 164 29.24 -20.05 21.39
CA ILE A 164 30.63 -19.59 21.14
C ILE A 164 31.00 -19.86 19.69
N GLN A 165 30.62 -21.02 19.15
CA GLN A 165 30.92 -21.40 17.78
C GLN A 165 30.23 -20.47 16.77
N GLU A 166 28.95 -20.18 16.96
CA GLU A 166 28.20 -19.22 16.13
C GLU A 166 28.84 -17.82 16.12
N ARG A 167 29.35 -17.37 17.28
CA ARG A 167 30.03 -16.07 17.40
C ARG A 167 31.39 -16.06 16.69
N LYS A 168 32.13 -17.18 16.72
CA LYS A 168 33.37 -17.33 15.93
C LYS A 168 33.09 -17.31 14.43
N GLU A 169 32.06 -18.02 13.99
CA GLU A 169 31.63 -18.05 12.58
C GLU A 169 31.18 -16.67 12.11
N PHE A 170 30.35 -15.98 12.90
CA PHE A 170 29.96 -14.61 12.61
C PHE A 170 31.17 -13.68 12.47
N LEU A 171 32.17 -13.79 13.36
CA LEU A 171 33.37 -12.98 13.25
C LEU A 171 34.16 -13.30 11.97
N ALA A 172 34.27 -14.57 11.61
CA ALA A 172 34.92 -14.99 10.36
C ALA A 172 34.21 -14.43 9.12
N ASP A 173 32.88 -14.45 9.11
CA ASP A 173 32.06 -13.88 8.03
C ASP A 173 32.27 -12.35 7.92
N MET A 174 32.28 -11.65 9.06
CA MET A 174 32.53 -10.21 9.08
C MET A 174 33.96 -9.85 8.69
N GLU A 175 34.94 -10.70 9.01
CA GLU A 175 36.33 -10.55 8.56
C GLU A 175 36.47 -10.78 7.05
N ALA A 176 35.78 -11.78 6.50
CA ALA A 176 35.73 -12.03 5.05
C ALA A 176 35.11 -10.85 4.28
N LEU A 177 34.14 -10.16 4.89
CA LEU A 177 33.54 -8.92 4.37
C LEU A 177 34.39 -7.65 4.63
N GLY A 178 35.55 -7.77 5.30
CA GLY A 178 36.44 -6.65 5.63
C GLY A 178 35.96 -5.77 6.79
N GLN A 179 34.87 -6.15 7.47
CA GLN A 179 34.28 -5.41 8.60
C GLN A 179 34.74 -5.89 9.98
N GLY A 180 35.66 -6.85 10.05
CA GLY A 180 36.11 -7.46 11.31
C GLY A 180 36.58 -6.45 12.39
N LYS A 181 37.20 -5.33 11.99
CA LYS A 181 37.64 -4.29 12.95
C LYS A 181 36.50 -3.70 13.79
N GLN A 182 35.28 -3.66 13.25
CA GLN A 182 34.11 -3.11 13.96
C GLN A 182 33.57 -4.09 15.00
N TYR A 183 33.61 -5.39 14.68
CA TYR A 183 32.95 -6.43 15.49
C TYR A 183 33.89 -7.18 16.42
N ARG A 184 35.20 -7.25 16.13
CA ARG A 184 36.17 -8.08 16.86
C ARG A 184 36.15 -7.85 18.37
N GLY A 185 36.12 -6.60 18.83
CA GLY A 185 36.07 -6.29 20.26
C GLY A 185 34.79 -6.78 20.94
N ILE A 186 33.64 -6.55 20.30
CA ILE A 186 32.32 -6.95 20.81
C ILE A 186 32.24 -8.48 20.88
N ILE A 187 32.56 -9.16 19.79
CA ILE A 187 32.46 -10.61 19.71
C ILE A 187 33.42 -11.31 20.67
N LEU A 188 34.65 -10.83 20.82
CA LEU A 188 35.59 -11.39 21.79
C LEU A 188 35.10 -11.21 23.23
N SER A 189 34.44 -10.09 23.54
CA SER A 189 33.87 -9.87 24.87
C SER A 189 32.71 -10.82 25.17
N GLU A 190 31.84 -11.10 24.19
CA GLU A 190 30.74 -12.07 24.32
C GLU A 190 31.25 -13.50 24.44
N ILE A 191 32.27 -13.88 23.66
CA ILE A 191 32.93 -15.19 23.78
C ILE A 191 33.51 -15.33 25.19
N SER A 192 34.18 -14.29 25.70
CA SER A 192 34.75 -14.28 27.06
C SER A 192 33.67 -14.36 28.15
N GLN A 193 32.51 -13.74 27.93
CA GLN A 193 31.36 -13.88 28.84
C GLN A 193 30.85 -15.33 28.87
N LYS A 194 30.63 -15.93 27.69
CA LYS A 194 30.16 -17.32 27.57
C LYS A 194 31.14 -18.32 28.17
N LEU A 195 32.45 -18.11 28.00
CA LEU A 195 33.49 -18.93 28.63
C LEU A 195 33.40 -18.92 30.15
N ARG A 196 33.24 -17.76 30.78
CA ARG A 196 33.05 -17.67 32.23
C ARG A 196 31.79 -18.38 32.70
N GLU A 197 30.68 -18.26 31.96
CA GLU A 197 29.45 -18.99 32.28
C GLU A 197 29.66 -20.51 32.22
N MET A 198 30.46 -21.01 31.26
CA MET A 198 30.81 -22.43 31.20
C MET A 198 31.67 -22.87 32.39
N GLU A 199 32.67 -22.07 32.77
CA GLU A 199 33.52 -22.32 33.94
C GLU A 199 32.69 -22.40 35.24
N ASP A 200 31.73 -21.49 35.41
CA ASP A 200 30.82 -21.50 36.57
C ASP A 200 29.96 -22.77 36.62
N ILE A 201 29.49 -23.25 35.47
CA ILE A 201 28.70 -24.49 35.37
C ILE A 201 29.57 -25.70 35.72
N ASP A 202 30.79 -25.76 35.19
CA ASP A 202 31.73 -26.85 35.47
C ASP A 202 32.14 -26.90 36.95
N HIS A 203 32.42 -25.74 37.55
CA HIS A 203 32.65 -25.63 38.99
C HIS A 203 31.47 -26.17 39.80
N LYS A 204 30.23 -25.76 39.48
CA LYS A 204 29.03 -26.26 40.19
C LYS A 204 28.88 -27.77 40.09
N ARG A 205 29.06 -28.34 38.89
CA ARG A 205 29.02 -29.80 38.68
C ARG A 205 30.08 -30.52 39.49
N SER A 206 31.31 -30.00 39.50
CA SER A 206 32.41 -30.59 40.25
C SER A 206 32.12 -30.61 41.77
N GLU A 207 31.51 -29.54 42.29
CA GLU A 207 31.10 -29.44 43.70
C GLU A 207 29.95 -30.40 44.04
N GLU A 208 28.95 -30.52 43.15
CA GLU A 208 27.85 -31.48 43.30
C GLU A 208 28.36 -32.93 43.32
N LEU A 209 29.29 -33.26 42.41
CA LEU A 209 29.93 -34.57 42.37
C LEU A 209 30.74 -34.85 43.65
N ARG A 210 31.52 -33.88 44.14
CA ARG A 210 32.27 -34.02 45.41
C ARG A 210 31.33 -34.27 46.59
N LYS A 211 30.20 -33.56 46.66
CA LYS A 211 29.18 -33.76 47.71
C LYS A 211 28.55 -35.15 47.63
N ALA A 212 28.20 -35.61 46.43
CA ALA A 212 27.61 -36.93 46.23
C ALA A 212 28.56 -38.06 46.68
N LEU A 213 29.85 -37.93 46.37
CA LEU A 213 30.88 -38.89 46.81
C LEU A 213 31.15 -38.84 48.31
N ALA A 214 30.96 -37.69 48.97
CA ALA A 214 31.14 -37.56 50.42
C ALA A 214 29.95 -38.14 51.21
N THR A 215 28.77 -38.28 50.59
CA THR A 215 27.57 -38.83 51.21
C THR A 215 27.43 -40.35 51.13
N THR A 216 28.29 -41.01 50.34
CA THR A 216 28.37 -42.48 50.21
C THR A 216 29.46 -43.06 51.11
#